data_AF-A0A961XCK4-F1
#
_entry.id   AF-A0A961XCK4-F1
#
_cell.length_a   1.000
_cell.length_b   1.000
_cell.length_c   1.000
_cell.angle_alpha   90.00
_cell.angle_beta   90.00
_cell.angle_gamma   90.00
#
_symmetry.space_group_name_H-M   'P 1'
#
loop_
_entity.id
_entity.type
_entity.pdbx_description
1 polymer ?
#
loop_
_entity_poly.entity_id
_entity_poly.type
_entity_poly.pdbx_seq_one_letter_code
_entity_poly.pdbx_strand_id
1 'polypeptide(L)'
;WVPIRYVNRSLSRPALAGLYRMAKLALVTPLRDGMNLVAKEFVSAQDPGDPGVLLLSRFAGAAEELKEAVLVNPYDVEGTANAISRALQMPLDERRERWSRMMTELRDNDVFKWCDGFLADLRPRAGMQSSPRMIVDPLPRAASGR
;
A
#
# COMPACT_ATOMS: atom_id res chain seq x y z
N TRP A 1 -3.53 -31.01 15.73
CA TRP A 1 -2.92 -29.69 15.43
C TRP A 1 -2.94 -29.50 13.91
N VAL A 2 -3.42 -28.37 13.39
CA VAL A 2 -3.52 -28.07 11.95
C VAL A 2 -2.67 -26.82 11.65
N PRO A 3 -1.51 -26.94 10.98
CA PRO A 3 -0.58 -25.82 10.83
C PRO A 3 -1.07 -24.72 9.89
N ILE A 4 -1.78 -25.11 8.81
CA ILE A 4 -2.30 -24.18 7.80
C ILE A 4 -3.80 -24.43 7.68
N ARG A 5 -4.58 -23.38 7.92
CA ARG A 5 -6.03 -23.38 7.70
C ARG A 5 -6.35 -22.46 6.54
N TYR A 6 -6.62 -23.06 5.39
CA TYR A 6 -7.07 -22.34 4.21
C TYR A 6 -8.57 -22.03 4.31
N VAL A 7 -8.95 -20.78 4.09
CA VAL A 7 -10.34 -20.30 4.18
C VAL A 7 -10.71 -19.66 2.85
N ASN A 8 -11.43 -20.41 2.01
CA ASN A 8 -11.90 -19.93 0.71
C ASN A 8 -13.34 -19.37 0.78
N ARG A 9 -13.53 -18.36 1.63
CA ARG A 9 -14.81 -17.63 1.74
C ARG A 9 -14.55 -16.20 2.15
N SER A 10 -15.43 -15.29 1.74
CA SER A 10 -15.38 -13.91 2.21
C SER A 10 -15.67 -13.83 3.71
N LEU A 11 -14.91 -12.99 4.41
CA LEU A 11 -15.16 -12.62 5.79
C LEU A 11 -15.70 -11.19 5.83
N SER A 12 -16.57 -10.89 6.78
CA SER A 12 -17.03 -9.52 7.00
C SER A 12 -15.86 -8.65 7.47
N ARG A 13 -15.91 -7.34 7.19
CA ARG A 13 -14.87 -6.40 7.63
C ARG A 13 -14.61 -6.45 9.15
N PRO A 14 -15.64 -6.49 10.03
CA PRO A 14 -15.41 -6.62 11.47
C PRO A 14 -14.72 -7.93 11.86
N ALA A 15 -15.08 -9.04 11.21
CA ALA A 15 -14.45 -10.33 11.48
C ALA A 15 -12.97 -10.32 11.06
N LEU A 16 -12.65 -9.71 9.92
CA LEU A 16 -11.28 -9.58 9.43
C LEU A 16 -10.44 -8.65 10.34
N ALA A 17 -11.00 -7.52 10.77
CA ALA A 17 -10.36 -6.63 11.73
C ALA A 17 -10.09 -7.34 13.07
N GLY A 18 -11.02 -8.18 13.54
CA GLY A 18 -10.82 -9.02 14.71
C GLY A 18 -9.69 -10.03 14.52
N LEU A 19 -9.59 -10.67 13.35
CA LEU A 19 -8.47 -11.56 13.03
C LEU A 19 -7.13 -10.80 13.03
N TYR A 20 -7.08 -9.61 12.44
CA TYR A 20 -5.88 -8.77 12.46
C TYR A 20 -5.49 -8.38 13.89
N ARG A 21 -6.45 -7.94 14.71
CA ARG A 21 -6.21 -7.57 16.12
C ARG A 21 -5.61 -8.70 16.95
N MET A 22 -6.03 -9.94 16.69
CA MET A 22 -5.55 -11.12 17.42
C MET A 22 -4.23 -11.67 16.86
N ALA A 23 -3.92 -11.40 15.59
CA ALA A 23 -2.76 -11.97 14.91
C ALA A 23 -1.45 -11.36 15.45
N LYS A 24 -0.51 -12.23 15.84
CA LYS A 24 0.84 -11.82 16.26
C LYS A 24 1.75 -11.45 15.09
N LEU A 25 1.39 -11.87 13.89
CA LEU A 25 2.14 -11.63 12.67
C LEU A 25 1.19 -11.60 11.47
N ALA A 26 1.45 -10.72 10.52
CA ALA A 26 0.88 -10.78 9.18
C ALA A 26 1.98 -10.98 8.14
N LEU A 27 1.77 -11.94 7.23
CA LEU A 27 2.64 -12.20 6.11
C LEU A 27 1.97 -11.71 4.83
N VAL A 28 2.47 -10.62 4.28
CA VAL A 28 1.94 -9.99 3.06
C VAL A 28 3.01 -10.03 1.98
N THR A 29 3.00 -11.06 1.15
CA THR A 29 4.11 -11.38 0.23
C THR A 29 3.73 -11.37 -1.26
N PRO A 30 3.09 -10.31 -1.81
CA PRO A 30 2.80 -10.26 -3.23
C PRO A 30 4.09 -10.17 -4.05
N LEU A 31 4.09 -10.77 -5.25
CA LEU A 31 5.21 -10.67 -6.20
C LEU A 31 5.28 -9.27 -6.85
N ARG A 32 4.12 -8.62 -7.02
CA ARG A 32 3.98 -7.25 -7.52
C ARG A 32 2.63 -6.71 -7.09
N ASP A 33 2.60 -5.55 -6.44
CA ASP A 33 1.36 -4.92 -6.00
C ASP A 33 1.53 -3.40 -5.99
N GLY A 34 0.60 -2.67 -6.61
CA GLY A 34 0.65 -1.21 -6.67
C GLY A 34 0.47 -0.58 -5.30
N MET A 35 -0.40 -1.15 -4.46
CA MET A 35 -0.60 -0.76 -3.06
C MET A 35 -1.29 -1.89 -2.30
N ASN A 36 -0.78 -2.24 -1.13
CA ASN A 36 -1.37 -3.30 -0.33
C ASN A 36 -2.15 -2.74 0.87
N LEU A 37 -3.47 -2.61 0.72
CA LEU A 37 -4.34 -2.11 1.79
C LEU A 37 -4.46 -3.10 2.94
N VAL A 38 -4.36 -4.41 2.69
CA VAL A 38 -4.36 -5.43 3.75
C VAL A 38 -3.20 -5.21 4.73
N ALA A 39 -2.02 -4.81 4.24
CA ALA A 39 -0.90 -4.44 5.10
C ALA A 39 -1.23 -3.23 5.99
N LYS A 40 -1.83 -2.17 5.41
CA LYS A 40 -2.23 -0.96 6.15
C LYS A 40 -3.32 -1.26 7.18
N GLU A 41 -4.33 -2.05 6.80
CA GLU A 41 -5.42 -2.49 7.67
C GLU A 41 -4.91 -3.33 8.84
N PHE A 42 -3.96 -4.24 8.59
CA PHE A 42 -3.34 -5.04 9.65
C PHE A 42 -2.69 -4.16 10.71
N VAL A 43 -1.82 -3.21 10.29
CA VAL A 43 -1.13 -2.28 11.21
C VAL A 43 -2.13 -1.43 11.97
N SER A 44 -3.15 -0.92 11.28
CA SER A 44 -4.21 -0.08 11.86
C SER A 44 -5.06 -0.83 12.90
N ALA A 45 -5.25 -2.13 12.71
CA ALA A 45 -6.05 -2.95 13.61
C ALA A 45 -5.30 -3.36 14.89
N GLN A 46 -3.97 -3.24 14.97
CA GLN A 46 -3.19 -3.74 16.10
C GLN A 46 -3.48 -3.06 17.43
N ASP A 47 -3.19 -3.77 18.52
CA ASP A 47 -3.17 -3.21 19.87
C ASP A 47 -1.89 -2.40 20.12
N PRO A 48 -1.96 -1.11 20.49
CA PRO A 48 -0.78 -0.32 20.84
C PRO A 48 0.07 -0.89 22.00
N GLY A 49 -0.56 -1.67 22.89
CA GLY A 49 0.08 -2.28 24.05
C GLY A 49 0.79 -3.61 23.74
N ASP A 50 0.36 -4.32 22.70
CA ASP A 50 0.96 -5.60 22.27
C ASP A 50 0.78 -5.84 20.74
N PRO A 51 1.38 -4.99 19.89
CA PRO A 51 1.12 -5.03 18.45
C PRO A 51 1.84 -6.20 17.76
N GLY A 52 1.16 -6.85 16.82
CA GLY A 52 1.78 -7.85 15.96
C GLY A 52 2.81 -7.26 14.97
N VAL A 53 3.58 -8.13 14.33
CA VAL A 53 4.63 -7.76 13.37
C VAL A 53 4.13 -7.90 11.94
N LEU A 54 4.35 -6.88 11.10
CA LEU A 54 4.09 -6.95 9.67
C LEU A 54 5.35 -7.44 8.93
N LEU A 55 5.25 -8.57 8.23
CA LEU A 55 6.19 -8.98 7.19
C LEU A 55 5.63 -8.59 5.84
N LEU A 56 6.39 -7.80 5.08
CA LEU A 56 5.91 -7.19 3.86
C LEU A 56 6.87 -7.46 2.70
N SER A 57 6.33 -7.86 1.55
CA SER A 57 7.11 -7.92 0.31
C SER A 57 7.68 -6.55 -0.01
N ARG A 58 8.97 -6.50 -0.31
CA ARG A 58 9.62 -5.30 -0.87
C ARG A 58 9.03 -4.85 -2.22
N PHE A 59 8.20 -5.68 -2.86
CA PHE A 59 7.54 -5.39 -4.14
C PHE A 59 6.09 -4.92 -3.99
N ALA A 60 5.60 -4.75 -2.76
CA ALA A 60 4.33 -4.08 -2.51
C ALA A 60 4.55 -2.57 -2.43
N GLY A 61 3.70 -1.78 -3.09
CA GLY A 61 3.79 -0.32 -2.98
C GLY A 61 3.64 0.22 -1.55
N ALA A 62 2.97 -0.53 -0.67
CA ALA A 62 2.90 -0.21 0.77
C ALA A 62 4.28 -0.22 1.46
N ALA A 63 5.28 -0.91 0.91
CA ALA A 63 6.65 -0.89 1.43
C ALA A 63 7.33 0.47 1.24
N GLU A 64 6.76 1.35 0.41
CA GLU A 64 7.23 2.73 0.31
C GLU A 64 6.84 3.60 1.51
N GLU A 65 5.77 3.25 2.23
CA GLU A 65 5.31 3.99 3.41
C GLU A 65 5.65 3.22 4.70
N LEU A 66 5.38 1.92 4.72
CA LEU A 66 5.55 1.07 5.91
C LEU A 66 7.01 0.61 6.10
N LYS A 67 7.94 1.56 6.22
CA LYS A 67 9.39 1.33 6.27
C LYS A 67 9.86 0.49 7.46
N GLU A 68 9.09 0.45 8.53
CA GLU A 68 9.43 -0.32 9.74
C GLU A 68 8.89 -1.76 9.72
N ALA A 69 8.18 -2.15 8.66
CA ALA A 69 7.83 -3.54 8.41
C ALA A 69 9.10 -4.38 8.22
N VAL A 70 9.02 -5.67 8.56
CA VAL A 70 10.09 -6.62 8.22
C VAL A 70 9.98 -6.93 6.73
N LEU A 71 10.82 -6.28 5.92
CA LEU A 71 10.80 -6.48 4.49
C LEU A 71 11.35 -7.86 4.11
N VAL A 72 10.64 -8.55 3.24
CA VAL A 72 11.02 -9.86 2.73
C VAL A 72 11.04 -9.85 1.19
N ASN A 73 11.85 -10.74 0.63
CA ASN A 73 11.82 -11.05 -0.80
C ASN A 73 10.97 -12.31 -0.98
N PRO A 74 9.81 -12.26 -1.66
CA PRO A 74 8.94 -13.44 -1.82
C PRO A 74 9.57 -14.56 -2.65
N TYR A 75 10.66 -14.29 -3.38
CA TYR A 75 11.44 -15.30 -4.09
C TYR A 75 12.45 -16.03 -3.19
N ASP A 76 12.67 -15.54 -1.97
CA ASP A 76 13.60 -16.10 -0.99
C ASP A 76 12.80 -16.76 0.16
N VAL A 77 12.56 -18.06 0.00
CA VAL A 77 11.77 -18.85 0.95
C VAL A 77 12.50 -18.96 2.29
N GLU A 78 13.82 -19.17 2.29
CA GLU A 78 14.61 -19.29 3.51
C GLU A 78 14.70 -17.95 4.25
N GLY A 79 14.95 -16.86 3.54
CA GLY A 79 14.92 -15.52 4.10
C GLY A 79 13.55 -15.17 4.70
N THR A 80 12.46 -15.56 4.04
CA THR A 80 11.11 -15.38 4.57
C THR A 80 10.87 -16.22 5.83
N ALA A 81 11.32 -17.48 5.85
CA ALA A 81 11.20 -18.34 7.04
C ALA A 81 11.99 -17.78 8.23
N ASN A 82 13.21 -17.29 8.00
CA ASN A 82 14.04 -16.63 9.00
C ASN A 82 13.38 -15.35 9.53
N ALA A 83 12.76 -14.56 8.64
CA ALA A 83 12.01 -13.38 9.02
C ALA A 83 10.79 -13.71 9.89
N ILE A 84 10.05 -14.79 9.58
CA ILE A 84 8.94 -15.26 10.42
C ILE A 84 9.45 -15.63 11.81
N SER A 85 10.52 -16.41 11.90
CA SER A 85 11.14 -16.81 13.17
C SER A 85 11.55 -15.60 14.01
N ARG A 86 12.29 -14.66 13.40
CA ARG A 86 12.70 -13.41 14.05
C ARG A 86 11.51 -12.61 14.54
N ALA A 87 10.46 -12.46 13.73
CA ALA A 87 9.31 -11.65 14.08
C ALA A 87 8.49 -12.25 15.23
N LEU A 88 8.35 -13.57 15.28
CA LEU A 88 7.70 -14.26 16.41
C LEU A 88 8.49 -14.14 17.72
N GLN A 89 9.81 -13.89 17.64
CA GLN A 89 10.69 -13.69 18.79
C GLN A 89 10.95 -12.20 19.09
N MET A 90 10.35 -11.28 18.35
CA MET A 90 10.62 -9.85 18.45
C MET A 90 10.19 -9.30 19.83
N PRO A 91 11.09 -8.65 20.59
CA PRO A 91 10.75 -8.05 21.88
C PRO A 91 9.60 -7.07 21.78
N LEU A 92 8.79 -6.98 22.83
CA LEU A 92 7.61 -6.12 22.86
C LEU A 92 7.95 -4.66 22.54
N ASP A 93 9.04 -4.13 23.11
CA ASP A 93 9.44 -2.74 22.90
C ASP A 93 9.78 -2.45 21.43
N GLU A 94 10.50 -3.36 20.75
CA GLU A 94 10.79 -3.24 19.31
C GLU A 94 9.49 -3.27 18.50
N ARG A 95 8.55 -4.17 18.84
CA ARG A 95 7.25 -4.25 18.14
C ARG A 95 6.45 -2.94 18.28
N ARG A 96 6.42 -2.38 19.48
CA ARG A 96 5.72 -1.11 19.78
C ARG A 96 6.35 0.06 19.04
N GLU A 97 7.68 0.13 19.00
CA GLU A 97 8.40 1.16 18.26
C GLU A 97 8.08 1.10 16.76
N ARG A 98 8.25 -0.07 16.14
CA ARG A 98 7.93 -0.27 14.71
C ARG A 98 6.49 0.07 14.39
N TRP A 99 5.56 -0.46 15.19
CA TRP A 99 4.13 -0.19 15.02
C TRP A 99 3.81 1.30 15.15
N SER A 100 4.35 1.99 16.16
CA SER A 100 4.09 3.41 16.38
C SER A 100 4.54 4.25 15.20
N ARG A 101 5.73 3.98 14.64
CA ARG A 101 6.25 4.67 13.46
C ARG A 101 5.38 4.43 12.23
N MET A 102 4.98 3.18 11.97
CA MET A 102 4.06 2.87 10.86
C MET A 102 2.69 3.51 11.05
N MET A 103 2.17 3.57 12.28
CA MET A 103 0.88 4.20 12.57
C MET A 103 0.92 5.72 12.39
N THR A 104 2.03 6.37 12.71
CA THR A 104 2.22 7.79 12.38
C THR A 104 2.14 7.99 10.88
N GLU A 105 2.90 7.21 10.10
CA GLU A 105 2.87 7.27 8.64
C GLU A 105 1.46 7.06 8.06
N LEU A 106 0.71 6.08 8.58
CA LEU A 106 -0.66 5.80 8.12
C LEU A 106 -1.65 6.91 8.44
N ARG A 107 -1.46 7.62 9.57
CA ARG A 107 -2.29 8.77 9.93
C ARG A 107 -1.95 9.99 9.09
N ASP A 108 -0.67 10.17 8.80
CA ASP A 108 -0.18 11.30 8.01
C ASP A 108 -0.52 11.13 6.53
N ASN A 109 -0.76 9.91 6.05
CA ASN A 109 -1.09 9.58 4.66
C ASN A 109 -2.41 8.79 4.53
N ASP A 110 -3.49 9.38 5.03
CA ASP A 110 -4.83 8.81 4.93
C ASP A 110 -5.48 8.98 3.54
N VAL A 111 -6.68 8.40 3.38
CA VAL A 111 -7.45 8.45 2.13
C VAL A 111 -7.89 9.87 1.74
N PHE A 112 -8.10 10.75 2.73
CA PHE A 112 -8.53 12.12 2.48
C PHE A 112 -7.37 12.93 1.90
N LYS A 113 -6.17 12.80 2.47
CA LYS A 113 -4.96 13.44 1.94
C LYS A 113 -4.64 12.97 0.52
N TRP A 114 -4.79 11.67 0.25
CA TRP A 114 -4.63 11.15 -1.11
C TRP A 114 -5.63 11.80 -2.09
N CYS A 115 -6.91 11.86 -1.70
CA CYS A 115 -7.97 12.46 -2.51
C CYS A 115 -7.72 13.95 -2.78
N ASP A 116 -7.39 14.70 -1.73
CA ASP A 116 -7.12 16.13 -1.81
C ASP A 116 -5.90 16.44 -2.68
N GLY A 117 -4.83 15.66 -2.52
CA GLY A 117 -3.62 15.78 -3.36
C GLY A 117 -3.91 15.51 -4.83
N PHE A 118 -4.63 14.43 -5.12
CA PHE A 118 -5.02 14.08 -6.49
C PHE A 118 -5.91 15.16 -7.13
N LEU A 119 -6.90 15.67 -6.39
CA LEU A 119 -7.77 16.74 -6.88
C LEU A 119 -7.01 18.06 -7.06
N ALA A 120 -6.04 18.36 -6.21
CA ALA A 120 -5.18 19.53 -6.36
C ALA A 120 -4.33 19.46 -7.64
N ASP A 121 -3.77 18.29 -7.95
CA ASP A 121 -2.99 18.05 -9.17
C ASP A 121 -3.82 18.20 -10.45
N LEU A 122 -5.12 17.87 -10.39
CA LEU A 122 -6.06 18.06 -11.50
C LEU A 122 -6.53 19.50 -11.67
N ARG A 123 -6.32 20.39 -10.69
CA ARG A 123 -6.75 21.79 -10.81
C ARG A 123 -5.97 22.46 -11.94
N PRO A 124 -6.64 23.19 -12.84
CA PRO A 124 -5.96 23.98 -13.86
C PRO A 124 -4.98 24.93 -13.20
N ARG A 125 -3.70 24.87 -13.60
CA ARG A 125 -2.72 25.87 -13.17
C ARG A 125 -3.16 27.22 -13.71
N ALA A 126 -3.43 28.18 -12.82
CA ALA A 126 -3.74 29.56 -13.19
C ALA A 126 -2.58 30.10 -14.05
N GLY A 127 -2.80 30.19 -15.37
CA GLY A 127 -1.78 30.57 -16.35
C GLY A 127 -1.73 29.69 -17.60
N MET A 128 -2.28 28.48 -17.57
CA MET A 128 -2.47 27.69 -18.80
C MET A 128 -3.74 28.15 -19.51
N GLN A 129 -3.68 29.33 -20.14
CA GLN A 129 -4.68 29.68 -21.15
C GLN A 129 -4.61 28.60 -22.22
N SER A 130 -5.66 27.78 -22.32
CA SER A 130 -5.88 26.97 -23.50
C SER A 130 -6.15 27.92 -24.66
N SER A 131 -5.09 28.37 -25.34
CA SER A 131 -5.24 29.02 -26.64
C SER A 131 -6.01 28.04 -27.53
N PRO A 132 -7.21 28.37 -28.00
CA PRO A 132 -7.83 27.59 -29.05
C PRO A 132 -6.93 27.79 -30.26
N ARG A 133 -6.16 26.77 -30.65
CA ARG A 133 -5.44 26.80 -31.93
C ARG A 133 -6.50 26.98 -33.01
N MET A 134 -6.54 28.19 -33.56
CA MET A 134 -7.32 28.56 -34.72
C MET A 134 -7.04 27.58 -35.87
N ILE A 135 -8.15 27.06 -36.42
CA ILE A 135 -8.46 26.96 -37.84
C ILE A 135 -7.34 26.36 -38.71
N VAL A 136 -7.57 25.12 -39.12
CA VAL A 136 -6.95 24.52 -40.31
C VAL A 136 -7.07 25.50 -41.49
N ASP A 137 -5.94 26.01 -41.99
CA ASP A 137 -5.91 26.72 -43.27
C ASP A 137 -6.46 25.79 -44.36
N PRO A 138 -7.40 26.25 -45.21
CA PRO A 138 -7.87 25.44 -46.32
C PRO A 138 -6.74 25.26 -47.33
N LEU A 139 -6.47 24.00 -47.69
CA LEU A 139 -5.50 23.61 -48.72
C LEU A 139 -5.71 24.43 -50.02
N PRO A 140 -4.63 24.88 -50.68
CA PRO A 140 -4.76 25.60 -51.95
C PRO A 140 -5.40 24.70 -53.00
N ARG A 141 -6.44 25.21 -53.65
CA ARG A 141 -7.12 24.52 -54.77
C ARG A 141 -6.11 24.34 -55.92
N ALA A 142 -5.93 23.09 -56.35
CA ALA A 142 -5.18 22.77 -57.55
C ALA A 142 -5.78 23.52 -58.75
N ALA A 143 -4.94 24.31 -59.42
CA ALA A 143 -5.31 24.97 -60.66
C ALA A 143 -5.56 23.89 -61.74
N SER A 144 -6.77 23.93 -62.29
CA SER A 144 -7.12 23.28 -63.56
C SER A 144 -6.27 23.92 -64.67
N GLY A 145 -5.29 23.17 -65.18
CA GLY A 145 -4.57 23.47 -66.41
C GLY A 145 -4.97 22.44 -67.47
N ARG A 146 -5.33 22.94 -68.65
CA ARG A 146 -5.79 22.21 -69.84
C ARG A 146 -4.72 21.34 -70.46
#